data_AF-A0A5E4PI59-F1
#
_entry.id   AF-A0A5E4PI59-F1
#
_cell.length_a   1.000
_cell.length_b   1.000
_cell.length_c   1.000
_cell.angle_alpha   90.00
_cell.angle_beta   90.00
_cell.angle_gamma   90.00
#
_symmetry.space_group_name_H-M   'P 1'
#
loop_
_entity.id
_entity.type
_entity.pdbx_description
1 polymer ?
#
loop_
_entity_poly.entity_id
_entity_poly.type
_entity_poly.pdbx_seq_one_letter_code
_entity_poly.pdbx_strand_id
1 'polypeptide(L)'
;MNLSKRIKLLRTNLGLTQSELAKLCGWEKSSQRISNYENNKREPYKTISMYRYFFATFVILVLVSLFAIGMYLGKDAIVMNIVDSIVKIGLGGLGGYAWAVIKNPTEKK
;
A
#
# COMPACT_ATOMS: atom_id res chain seq x y z
N MET A 1 -6.47 -16.56 -24.15
CA MET A 1 -5.30 -17.25 -23.56
C MET A 1 -4.99 -16.64 -22.19
N ASN A 2 -4.97 -17.43 -21.11
CA ASN A 2 -4.72 -16.95 -19.74
C ASN A 2 -3.23 -16.54 -19.56
N LEU A 3 -2.95 -15.51 -18.75
CA LEU A 3 -1.62 -14.98 -18.44
C LEU A 3 -0.62 -16.08 -18.04
N SER A 4 -1.04 -17.04 -17.22
CA SER A 4 -0.20 -18.15 -16.75
C SER A 4 0.27 -19.05 -17.89
N LYS A 5 -0.62 -19.31 -18.87
CA LYS A 5 -0.28 -20.05 -20.10
C LYS A 5 0.62 -19.24 -21.02
N ARG A 6 0.47 -17.91 -21.07
CA ARG A 6 1.32 -16.99 -21.85
C ARG A 6 2.76 -16.97 -21.34
N ILE A 7 2.93 -16.92 -20.02
CA ILE A 7 4.26 -16.94 -19.38
C ILE A 7 4.98 -18.24 -19.74
N LYS A 8 4.30 -19.39 -19.60
CA LYS A 8 4.85 -20.70 -19.96
C LYS A 8 5.26 -20.77 -21.43
N LEU A 9 4.40 -20.31 -22.34
CA LEU A 9 4.66 -20.33 -23.78
C LEU A 9 5.86 -19.46 -24.17
N LEU A 10 5.94 -18.23 -23.66
CA LEU A 10 7.06 -17.32 -23.96
C LEU A 10 8.38 -17.88 -23.43
N ARG A 11 8.36 -18.45 -22.21
CA ARG A 11 9.53 -19.11 -21.64
C ARG A 11 10.01 -20.26 -22.53
N THR A 12 9.11 -21.13 -22.98
CA THR A 12 9.47 -22.26 -23.84
C THR A 12 9.94 -21.82 -25.22
N ASN A 13 9.36 -20.76 -25.79
CA ASN A 13 9.79 -20.21 -27.08
C ASN A 13 11.22 -19.65 -27.03
N LEU A 14 11.65 -19.18 -25.86
CA LEU A 14 13.02 -18.72 -25.61
C LEU A 14 13.96 -19.86 -25.21
N GLY A 15 13.49 -21.11 -25.15
CA GLY A 15 14.30 -22.26 -24.74
C GLY A 15 14.68 -22.28 -23.26
N LEU A 16 14.05 -21.44 -22.43
CA LEU A 16 14.43 -21.26 -21.03
C LEU A 16 13.75 -22.28 -20.12
N THR A 17 14.47 -22.76 -19.12
CA THR A 17 13.90 -23.48 -17.97
C THR A 17 13.27 -22.51 -16.97
N GLN A 18 12.42 -23.01 -16.07
CA GLN A 18 11.85 -22.18 -14.99
C GLN A 18 12.93 -21.60 -14.08
N SER A 19 14.04 -22.32 -13.90
CA SER A 19 15.19 -21.88 -13.10
C SER A 19 15.95 -20.74 -13.78
N GLU A 20 16.20 -20.85 -15.08
CA GLU A 20 16.88 -19.80 -15.86
C GLU A 20 16.03 -18.52 -15.94
N LEU A 21 14.72 -18.66 -16.18
CA LEU A 21 13.82 -17.51 -16.12
C LEU A 21 13.83 -16.87 -14.74
N ALA A 22 13.84 -17.67 -13.66
CA ALA A 22 13.94 -17.15 -12.30
C ALA A 22 15.25 -16.37 -12.07
N LYS A 23 16.39 -16.90 -12.56
CA LYS A 23 17.69 -16.20 -12.49
C LYS A 23 17.67 -14.87 -13.24
N LEU A 24 17.14 -14.84 -14.47
CA LEU A 24 17.01 -13.61 -15.26
C LEU A 24 16.13 -12.56 -14.57
N CYS A 25 15.15 -12.99 -13.77
CA CYS A 25 14.31 -12.12 -12.96
C CYS A 25 14.93 -11.73 -11.59
N GLY A 26 16.18 -12.10 -11.32
CA GLY A 26 16.85 -11.85 -10.03
C GLY A 26 16.35 -12.74 -8.87
N TRP A 27 15.74 -13.89 -9.19
CA TRP A 27 15.21 -14.86 -8.23
C TRP A 27 16.05 -16.15 -8.24
N GLU A 28 17.33 -16.01 -7.93
CA GLU A 28 18.37 -17.05 -8.10
C GLU A 28 18.04 -18.42 -7.47
N LYS A 29 17.18 -18.46 -6.46
CA LYS A 29 16.79 -19.68 -5.73
C LYS A 29 15.30 -20.04 -5.85
N SER A 30 14.54 -19.38 -6.73
CA SER A 30 13.06 -19.47 -6.71
C SER A 30 12.42 -19.84 -8.05
N SER A 31 12.78 -21.00 -8.60
CA SER A 31 12.06 -21.65 -9.70
C SER A 31 10.57 -21.91 -9.34
N GLN A 32 10.30 -22.18 -8.06
CA GLN A 32 8.95 -22.32 -7.50
C GLN A 32 8.06 -21.09 -7.79
N ARG A 33 8.65 -19.89 -7.82
CA ARG A 33 7.90 -18.65 -8.07
C ARG A 33 7.38 -18.58 -9.51
N ILE A 34 8.19 -18.96 -10.48
CA ILE A 34 7.79 -19.09 -11.88
C ILE A 34 6.73 -20.18 -12.02
N SER A 35 6.94 -21.34 -11.41
CA SER A 35 5.96 -22.43 -11.40
C SER A 35 4.61 -21.98 -10.84
N ASN A 36 4.60 -21.18 -9.77
CA ASN A 36 3.37 -20.65 -9.19
C ASN A 36 2.66 -19.67 -10.13
N TYR A 37 3.38 -18.84 -10.88
CA TYR A 37 2.80 -17.99 -11.92
C TYR A 37 2.27 -18.81 -13.09
N GLU A 38 2.97 -19.86 -13.55
CA GLU A 38 2.54 -20.71 -14.67
C GLU A 38 1.32 -21.58 -14.32
N ASN A 39 1.14 -21.90 -13.04
CA ASN A 39 0.05 -22.74 -12.54
C ASN A 39 -1.13 -21.96 -11.94
N ASN A 40 -1.19 -20.63 -12.12
CA ASN A 40 -2.20 -19.75 -11.49
C ASN A 40 -2.23 -19.81 -9.95
N LYS A 41 -1.18 -20.34 -9.30
CA LYS A 41 -1.08 -20.34 -7.82
C LYS A 41 -0.66 -18.98 -7.26
N ARG A 42 -0.26 -18.07 -8.15
CA ARG A 42 0.11 -16.69 -7.82
C ARG A 42 -0.27 -15.78 -8.97
N GLU A 43 -1.04 -14.74 -8.68
CA GLU A 43 -1.27 -13.67 -9.63
C GLU A 43 -0.13 -12.64 -9.53
N PRO A 44 0.43 -12.14 -10.64
CA PRO A 44 1.27 -10.96 -10.58
C PRO A 44 0.38 -9.82 -10.07
N TYR A 45 0.86 -9.09 -9.06
CA TYR A 45 0.08 -8.03 -8.44
C TYR A 45 -0.45 -7.10 -9.53
N LYS A 46 -1.74 -7.19 -9.82
CA LYS A 46 -2.41 -6.28 -10.71
C LYS A 46 -3.80 -6.10 -10.17
N THR A 47 -4.08 -4.84 -9.83
CA THR A 47 -5.42 -4.28 -9.85
C THR A 47 -6.32 -4.53 -8.63
N ILE A 48 -5.78 -4.35 -7.41
CA ILE A 48 -6.62 -3.92 -6.26
C ILE A 48 -6.36 -2.43 -5.92
N SER A 49 -5.37 -1.78 -6.54
CA SER A 49 -5.03 -0.38 -6.25
C SER A 49 -6.14 0.61 -6.63
N MET A 50 -6.80 0.44 -7.78
CA MET A 50 -7.78 1.42 -8.26
C MET A 50 -8.97 1.56 -7.32
N TYR A 51 -9.56 0.45 -6.86
CA TYR A 51 -10.67 0.47 -5.90
C TYR A 51 -10.24 0.97 -4.53
N ARG A 52 -9.00 0.73 -4.11
CA ARG A 52 -8.45 1.28 -2.85
C ARG A 52 -8.38 2.80 -2.88
N TYR A 53 -7.86 3.38 -3.96
CA TYR A 53 -7.82 4.83 -4.11
C TYR A 53 -9.21 5.42 -4.25
N PHE A 54 -10.09 4.79 -5.03
CA PHE A 54 -11.47 5.26 -5.17
C PHE A 54 -12.23 5.24 -3.83
N PHE A 55 -12.11 4.15 -3.08
CA PHE A 55 -12.69 4.03 -1.74
C PHE A 55 -12.08 5.03 -0.75
N ALA A 56 -10.76 5.20 -0.74
CA ALA A 56 -10.09 6.17 0.12
C ALA A 56 -10.55 7.62 -0.17
N THR A 57 -10.59 8.00 -1.45
CA THR A 57 -11.07 9.31 -1.87
C THR A 57 -12.54 9.52 -1.51
N PHE A 58 -13.38 8.50 -1.70
CA PHE A 58 -14.79 8.55 -1.31
C PHE A 58 -14.97 8.78 0.19
N VAL A 59 -14.24 8.04 1.04
CA VAL A 59 -14.28 8.21 2.50
C VAL A 59 -13.83 9.62 2.90
N ILE A 60 -12.75 10.13 2.30
CA ILE A 60 -12.27 11.50 2.57
C ILE A 60 -13.33 12.53 2.20
N LEU A 61 -13.97 12.41 1.03
CA LEU A 61 -15.02 13.34 0.60
C LEU A 61 -16.23 13.33 1.53
N VAL A 62 -16.66 12.16 1.99
CA VAL A 62 -17.76 12.05 2.98
C VAL A 62 -17.38 12.75 4.29
N LEU A 63 -16.17 12.53 4.79
CA LEU A 63 -15.69 13.18 6.03
C LEU A 63 -15.63 14.71 5.90
N VAL A 64 -15.08 15.21 4.80
CA VAL A 64 -15.04 16.66 4.51
C VAL A 64 -16.45 17.24 4.40
N SER A 65 -17.38 16.50 3.79
CA SER A 65 -18.77 16.93 3.64
C SER A 65 -19.47 17.03 5.00
N LEU A 66 -19.30 16.05 5.89
CA LEU A 66 -19.84 16.08 7.25
C LEU A 66 -19.28 17.25 8.06
N PHE A 67 -18.00 17.54 7.90
CA PHE A 67 -17.35 18.69 8.53
C PHE A 67 -17.94 20.02 8.03
N ALA A 68 -18.10 20.18 6.72
CA ALA A 68 -18.69 21.36 6.11
C ALA A 68 -20.16 21.56 6.54
N ILE A 69 -20.93 20.48 6.63
CA ILE A 69 -22.31 20.51 7.14
C ILE A 69 -22.33 20.95 8.61
N GLY A 70 -21.41 20.46 9.45
CA GLY A 70 -21.28 20.89 10.84
C GLY A 70 -21.02 22.40 10.97
N MET A 71 -20.15 22.95 10.11
CA MET A 71 -19.89 24.39 10.04
C MET A 71 -21.14 25.16 9.58
N TYR A 72 -21.85 24.66 8.56
CA TYR A 72 -23.04 25.31 8.00
C TYR A 72 -24.24 25.34 8.97
N LEU A 73 -24.41 24.29 9.79
CA LEU A 73 -25.47 24.21 10.79
C LEU A 73 -25.21 25.05 12.05
N GLY A 74 -24.16 25.88 12.08
CA GLY A 74 -23.80 26.69 13.24
C GLY A 74 -23.33 25.85 14.44
N LYS A 75 -22.75 24.66 14.17
CA LYS A 75 -22.09 23.82 15.18
C LYS A 75 -20.56 24.01 15.15
N ASP A 76 -20.11 25.21 14.82
CA ASP A 76 -18.72 25.62 14.70
C ASP A 76 -17.91 25.30 15.97
N ALA A 77 -18.48 25.49 17.17
CA ALA A 77 -17.82 25.15 18.43
C ALA A 77 -17.52 23.64 18.57
N ILE A 78 -18.44 22.77 18.16
CA ILE A 78 -18.25 21.31 18.22
C ILE A 78 -17.18 20.89 17.21
N VAL A 79 -17.26 21.45 16.00
CA VAL A 79 -16.31 21.18 14.92
C VAL A 79 -14.89 21.58 15.31
N MET A 80 -14.72 22.78 15.87
CA MET A 80 -13.43 23.30 16.31
C MET A 80 -12.83 22.50 17.48
N ASN A 81 -13.65 22.03 18.43
CA ASN A 81 -13.17 21.16 19.51
C ASN A 81 -12.62 19.82 19.00
N ILE A 82 -13.22 19.27 17.93
CA ILE A 82 -12.74 18.06 17.27
C ILE A 82 -11.42 18.33 16.54
N VAL A 83 -11.31 19.44 15.79
CA VAL A 83 -10.07 19.83 15.12
C VAL A 83 -8.94 20.01 16.13
N ASP A 84 -9.18 20.75 17.20
CA ASP A 84 -8.19 21.02 18.23
C ASP A 84 -7.71 19.73 18.91
N SER A 85 -8.62 18.78 19.16
CA SER A 85 -8.26 17.45 19.68
C SER A 85 -7.38 16.67 18.71
N ILE A 86 -7.69 16.67 17.41
CA ILE A 86 -6.88 15.99 16.38
C ILE A 86 -5.49 16.62 16.28
N VAL A 87 -5.42 17.95 16.27
CA VAL A 87 -4.15 18.69 16.20
C VAL A 87 -3.29 18.42 17.43
N LYS A 88 -3.87 18.40 18.63
CA LYS A 88 -3.16 18.08 19.88
C LYS A 88 -2.64 16.65 19.89
N ILE A 89 -3.43 15.67 19.44
CA ILE A 89 -2.99 14.27 19.32
C ILE A 89 -1.87 14.14 18.28
N GLY A 90 -2.02 14.80 17.13
CA GLY A 90 -1.02 14.79 16.05
C GLY A 90 0.31 15.43 16.48
N LEU A 91 0.26 16.60 17.14
CA LEU A 91 1.44 17.27 17.67
C LEU A 91 2.08 16.51 18.84
N GLY A 92 1.27 15.94 19.74
CA GLY A 92 1.78 15.11 20.85
C GLY A 92 2.43 13.83 20.36
N GLY A 93 1.83 13.17 19.37
CA GLY A 93 2.40 12.00 18.71
C GLY A 93 3.71 12.36 17.99
N LEU A 94 3.66 13.26 17.01
CA LEU A 94 4.84 13.64 16.22
C LEU A 94 5.96 14.25 17.08
N GLY A 95 5.62 15.09 18.06
CA GLY A 95 6.57 15.66 19.01
C GLY A 95 7.20 14.62 19.92
N GLY A 96 6.42 13.65 20.43
CA GLY A 96 6.94 12.53 21.20
C GLY A 96 7.86 11.60 20.39
N TYR A 97 7.50 11.32 19.13
CA TYR A 97 8.34 10.57 18.20
C TYR A 97 9.65 11.31 17.89
N ALA A 98 9.60 12.62 17.62
CA ALA A 98 10.79 13.43 17.39
C ALA A 98 11.71 13.46 18.61
N TRP A 99 11.15 13.62 19.82
CA TRP A 99 11.91 13.58 21.06
C TRP A 99 12.57 12.22 21.31
N ALA A 100 11.87 11.11 21.05
CA ALA A 100 12.41 9.77 21.20
C ALA A 100 13.58 9.49 20.23
N VAL A 101 13.51 10.00 18.99
CA VAL A 101 14.58 9.88 17.99
C VAL A 101 15.80 10.72 18.37
N ILE A 102 15.61 11.92 18.92
CA ILE A 102 16.72 12.78 19.36
C ILE A 102 17.40 12.22 20.61
N LYS A 103 16.64 11.59 21.52
CA LYS A 103 17.18 11.04 22.77
C LYS A 103 17.93 9.71 22.60
N ASN A 104 17.58 8.93 21.57
CA ASN A 104 18.28 7.67 21.25
C ASN A 104 18.98 7.75 19.89
N PRO A 105 20.03 8.57 19.72
CA PRO A 105 20.82 8.57 18.50
C PRO A 105 21.69 7.30 18.50
N THR A 106 21.12 6.23 17.98
CA THR A 106 21.81 5.06 17.43
C THR A 106 22.58 4.16 18.41
N GLU A 107 21.92 3.10 18.88
CA GLU A 107 22.52 1.76 18.76
C GLU A 107 22.47 1.36 17.28
N LYS A 108 23.33 1.96 16.44
CA LYS A 108 23.62 1.41 15.10
C LYS A 108 24.78 0.44 15.28
N LYS A 109 24.44 -0.83 15.54
CA LYS A 109 25.32 -1.98 15.29
C LYS A 109 25.12 -2.47 13.87
#